data_AF-A0A2E3PVR3-F1
#
_entry.id   AF-A0A2E3PVR3-F1
#
_cell.length_a   1.000
_cell.length_b   1.000
_cell.length_c   1.000
_cell.angle_alpha   90.00
_cell.angle_beta   90.00
_cell.angle_gamma   90.00
#
_symmetry.space_group_name_H-M   'P 1'
#
loop_
_entity.id
_entity.type
_entity.pdbx_description
1 polymer ?
#
loop_
_entity_poly.entity_id
_entity_poly.type
_entity_poly.pdbx_seq_one_letter_code
_entity_poly.pdbx_strand_id
1 'polypeptide(L)'
;GSDRELVERTGVPLIARLSAPGSGKVSTRLARFMPGESPATRTSERQLAVARVAYALRHAFAEERPANILVVSAGEEAALSPLVRAIASGLYDMGEDVLLARTDANAALSAPRRDMLTAQEPKRTRLSSRRRAGPALEEDGFAPAALRAGAAASPFTVERLDGHAHVPGDNQIGAGEDEFLLIDGGSALSNPYLPVLLGQSDAILLVTHLGQTSRQDLDRTLTLLQPWQDRMIGNVALAA
;
A
#
# COMPACT_ATOMS: atom_id res chain seq x y z
N GLY A 1 19.19 -5.70 -7.85
CA GLY A 1 19.83 -4.75 -6.94
C GLY A 1 20.04 -5.39 -5.59
N SER A 2 20.91 -4.80 -4.77
CA SER A 2 21.11 -5.21 -3.37
C SER A 2 20.21 -4.41 -2.43
N ASP A 3 20.02 -4.90 -1.19
CA ASP A 3 19.31 -4.19 -0.12
C ASP A 3 19.88 -2.79 0.10
N ARG A 4 21.22 -2.69 0.11
CA ARG A 4 21.96 -1.44 0.27
C ARG A 4 21.68 -0.46 -0.87
N GLU A 5 21.73 -0.93 -2.11
CA GLU A 5 21.44 -0.11 -3.29
C GLU A 5 19.99 0.42 -3.26
N LEU A 6 19.03 -0.39 -2.81
CA LEU A 6 17.64 0.03 -2.68
C LEU A 6 17.50 1.18 -1.67
N VAL A 7 18.12 1.06 -0.49
CA VAL A 7 18.09 2.12 0.53
C VAL A 7 18.81 3.38 0.04
N GLU A 8 20.00 3.25 -0.56
CA GLU A 8 20.77 4.38 -1.08
C GLU A 8 20.01 5.17 -2.15
N ARG A 9 19.23 4.49 -2.99
CA ARG A 9 18.48 5.13 -4.09
C ARG A 9 17.16 5.74 -3.66
N THR A 10 16.45 5.08 -2.76
CA THR A 10 15.13 5.53 -2.30
C THR A 10 15.23 6.58 -1.19
N GLY A 11 16.33 6.55 -0.42
CA GLY A 11 16.52 7.41 0.74
C GLY A 11 15.69 6.98 1.96
N VAL A 12 14.98 5.85 1.90
CA VAL A 12 14.10 5.36 2.97
C VAL A 12 14.52 3.96 3.44
N PRO A 13 14.28 3.61 4.71
CA PRO A 13 14.81 2.36 5.29
C PRO A 13 14.20 1.11 4.66
N LEU A 14 14.95 0.01 4.68
CA LEU A 14 14.42 -1.33 4.39
C LEU A 14 13.74 -1.88 5.64
N ILE A 15 12.41 -2.02 5.61
CA ILE A 15 11.61 -2.51 6.74
C ILE A 15 11.71 -4.04 6.83
N ALA A 16 11.59 -4.72 5.69
CA ALA A 16 11.55 -6.17 5.64
C ALA A 16 12.08 -6.71 4.32
N ARG A 17 12.59 -7.95 4.40
CA ARG A 17 12.98 -8.77 3.25
C ARG A 17 12.24 -10.09 3.32
N LEU A 18 11.59 -10.48 2.23
CA LEU A 18 10.80 -11.71 2.12
C LEU A 18 11.25 -12.52 0.91
N SER A 19 11.13 -13.84 0.98
CA SER A 19 11.27 -14.68 -0.21
C SER A 19 10.08 -14.49 -1.14
N ALA A 20 10.33 -14.31 -2.43
CA ALA A 20 9.30 -14.15 -3.45
C ALA A 20 8.48 -15.45 -3.59
N PRO A 21 7.14 -15.36 -3.73
CA PRO A 21 6.32 -16.53 -3.98
C PRO A 21 6.74 -17.20 -5.30
N GLY A 22 7.04 -18.50 -5.25
CA GLY A 22 7.34 -19.30 -6.45
C GLY A 22 8.81 -19.35 -6.89
N SER A 23 9.75 -18.68 -6.20
CA SER A 23 11.17 -18.72 -6.56
C SER A 23 11.86 -20.07 -6.29
N GLY A 24 11.15 -21.01 -5.66
CA GLY A 24 11.67 -22.32 -5.28
C GLY A 24 11.20 -23.49 -6.16
N LYS A 25 11.07 -23.36 -7.48
CA LYS A 25 10.95 -24.54 -8.38
C LYS A 25 12.29 -25.28 -8.48
N VAL A 26 12.81 -25.74 -7.35
CA VAL A 26 13.87 -26.74 -7.32
C VAL A 26 13.23 -28.05 -7.74
N SER A 27 13.70 -28.63 -8.85
CA SER A 27 13.34 -29.98 -9.29
C SER A 27 13.30 -30.93 -8.07
N THR A 28 12.14 -31.55 -7.83
CA THR A 28 11.89 -32.49 -6.72
C THR A 28 12.88 -33.66 -6.67
N ARG A 29 13.66 -33.88 -7.74
CA ARG A 29 14.71 -34.90 -7.79
C ARG A 29 16.04 -34.48 -7.16
N LEU A 30 16.32 -33.19 -7.00
CA LEU A 30 17.59 -32.67 -6.43
C LEU A 30 17.44 -32.13 -5.00
N ALA A 31 16.21 -31.89 -4.53
CA ALA A 31 15.93 -31.43 -3.16
C ALA A 31 16.37 -32.42 -2.06
N ARG A 32 16.65 -33.68 -2.40
CA ARG A 32 17.10 -34.71 -1.45
C ARG A 32 18.57 -34.63 -1.06
N PHE A 33 19.38 -33.81 -1.76
CA PHE A 33 20.83 -33.73 -1.55
C PHE A 33 21.33 -32.36 -1.03
N MET A 34 20.43 -31.41 -0.78
CA MET A 34 20.77 -30.09 -0.23
C MET A 34 20.20 -29.95 1.18
N PRO A 35 21.04 -29.97 2.24
CA PRO A 35 20.63 -29.51 3.56
C PRO A 35 20.56 -27.98 3.50
N GLY A 36 19.38 -27.39 3.67
CA GLY A 36 19.28 -25.93 3.53
C GLY A 36 18.01 -25.31 4.08
N GLU A 37 16.90 -25.37 3.35
CA GLU A 37 15.73 -24.55 3.69
C GLU A 37 14.44 -25.35 3.58
N SER A 38 13.97 -25.81 4.74
CA SER A 38 12.65 -26.41 4.83
C SER A 38 11.58 -25.39 4.39
N PRO A 39 10.46 -25.83 3.80
CA PRO A 39 9.35 -24.92 3.51
C PRO A 39 8.81 -24.25 4.78
N ALA A 40 8.88 -24.92 5.93
CA ALA A 40 8.46 -24.37 7.22
C ALA A 40 9.28 -23.15 7.64
N THR A 41 10.62 -23.19 7.48
CA THR A 41 11.49 -22.06 7.83
C THR A 41 11.21 -20.85 6.95
N ARG A 42 10.99 -21.04 5.64
CA ARG A 42 10.58 -19.95 4.73
C ARG A 42 9.23 -19.33 5.08
N THR A 43 8.27 -20.14 5.52
CA THR A 43 6.97 -19.63 5.99
C THR A 43 7.13 -18.81 7.28
N SER A 44 7.91 -19.29 8.25
CA SER A 44 8.18 -18.58 9.50
C SER A 44 8.93 -17.26 9.26
N GLU A 45 9.93 -17.25 8.38
CA GLU A 45 10.66 -16.03 7.99
C GLU A 45 9.72 -15.01 7.34
N ARG A 46 8.85 -15.46 6.43
CA ARG A 46 7.85 -14.60 5.79
C ARG A 46 6.87 -14.02 6.83
N GLN A 47 6.38 -14.82 7.77
CA GLN A 47 5.51 -14.35 8.84
C GLN A 47 6.19 -13.30 9.72
N LEU A 48 7.44 -13.54 10.11
CA LEU A 48 8.22 -12.60 10.91
C LEU A 48 8.49 -11.29 10.14
N ALA A 49 8.75 -11.37 8.84
CA ALA A 49 8.92 -10.19 7.99
C ALA A 49 7.63 -9.38 7.85
N VAL A 50 6.48 -10.05 7.66
CA VAL A 50 5.15 -9.40 7.65
C VAL A 50 4.86 -8.73 9.00
N ALA A 51 5.13 -9.41 10.11
CA ALA A 51 4.95 -8.86 11.45
C ALA A 51 5.81 -7.61 11.69
N ARG A 52 7.06 -7.58 11.17
CA ARG A 52 7.90 -6.38 11.21
C ARG A 52 7.30 -5.21 10.45
N VAL A 53 6.72 -5.47 9.27
CA VAL A 53 6.02 -4.43 8.50
C VAL A 53 4.83 -3.91 9.28
N ALA A 54 3.94 -4.78 9.77
CA ALA A 54 2.78 -4.39 10.56
C ALA A 54 3.17 -3.56 11.81
N TYR A 55 4.21 -3.98 12.54
CA TYR A 55 4.70 -3.24 13.69
C TYR A 55 5.27 -1.85 13.31
N ALA A 56 6.00 -1.77 12.19
CA ALA A 56 6.52 -0.50 11.70
C ALA A 56 5.39 0.47 11.33
N LEU A 57 4.33 -0.02 10.68
CA LEU A 57 3.15 0.79 10.34
C LEU A 57 2.44 1.27 11.61
N ARG A 58 2.18 0.37 12.56
CA ARG A 58 1.55 0.70 13.83
C ARG A 58 2.31 1.77 14.61
N HIS A 59 3.64 1.66 14.64
CA HIS A 59 4.51 2.62 15.31
C HIS A 59 4.52 3.97 14.58
N ALA A 60 4.58 3.97 13.24
CA ALA A 60 4.58 5.20 12.45
C ALA A 60 3.28 6.01 12.62
N PHE A 61 2.14 5.33 12.82
CA PHE A 61 0.81 5.94 12.93
C PHE A 61 0.18 5.79 14.32
N ALA A 62 1.00 5.74 15.37
CA ALA A 62 0.51 5.58 16.74
C ALA A 62 -0.35 6.77 17.20
N GLU A 63 -0.06 7.99 16.73
CA GLU A 63 -0.76 9.23 17.09
C GLU A 63 -1.49 9.89 15.90
N GLU A 64 -1.36 9.31 14.70
CA GLU A 64 -1.85 9.89 13.45
C GLU A 64 -2.86 8.94 12.81
N ARG A 65 -4.11 8.99 13.31
CA ARG A 65 -5.24 8.21 12.78
C ARG A 65 -6.38 9.10 12.33
N PRO A 66 -7.16 8.70 11.30
CA PRO A 66 -6.98 7.51 10.45
C PRO A 66 -5.72 7.55 9.58
N ALA A 67 -5.29 6.39 9.06
CA ALA A 67 -4.09 6.28 8.22
C ALA A 67 -4.35 5.52 6.91
N ASN A 68 -4.17 6.21 5.78
CA ASN A 68 -4.24 5.64 4.44
C ASN A 68 -2.85 5.23 3.94
N ILE A 69 -2.60 3.93 3.84
CA ILE A 69 -1.30 3.35 3.48
C ILE A 69 -1.39 2.74 2.09
N LEU A 70 -0.69 3.35 1.14
CA LEU A 70 -0.55 2.84 -0.21
C LEU A 70 0.64 1.91 -0.34
N VAL A 71 0.39 0.69 -0.80
CA VAL A 71 1.45 -0.29 -1.10
C VAL A 71 1.58 -0.42 -2.62
N VAL A 72 2.77 -0.13 -3.16
CA VAL A 72 3.03 -0.12 -4.60
C VAL A 72 4.25 -0.94 -4.96
N SER A 73 4.21 -1.63 -6.10
CA SER A 73 5.36 -2.35 -6.65
C SER A 73 6.14 -1.49 -7.64
N ALA A 74 7.48 -1.48 -7.53
CA ALA A 74 8.37 -0.84 -8.51
C ALA A 74 8.52 -1.64 -9.82
N GLY A 75 7.86 -2.80 -9.96
CA GLY A 75 7.97 -3.68 -11.11
C GLY A 75 6.69 -4.50 -11.30
N GLU A 76 6.81 -5.79 -11.60
CA GLU A 76 5.65 -6.67 -11.76
C GLU A 76 4.81 -6.78 -10.48
N GLU A 77 3.51 -7.03 -10.67
CA GLU A 77 2.48 -6.99 -9.61
C GLU A 77 2.28 -8.34 -8.90
N ALA A 78 2.74 -9.46 -9.48
CA ALA A 78 2.27 -10.81 -9.16
C ALA A 78 2.39 -11.24 -7.68
N ALA A 79 3.25 -10.59 -6.88
CA ALA A 79 3.42 -10.89 -5.45
C ALA A 79 2.82 -9.84 -4.50
N LEU A 80 2.28 -8.73 -5.01
CA LEU A 80 1.85 -7.60 -4.19
C LEU A 80 0.58 -7.92 -3.41
N SER A 81 -0.51 -8.33 -4.07
CA SER A 81 -1.79 -8.56 -3.39
C SER A 81 -1.75 -9.59 -2.26
N PRO A 82 -1.03 -10.72 -2.38
CA PRO A 82 -0.84 -11.65 -1.26
C PRO A 82 -0.03 -11.04 -0.11
N LEU A 83 0.95 -10.18 -0.40
CA LEU A 83 1.73 -9.48 0.62
C LEU A 83 0.87 -8.44 1.36
N VAL A 84 0.12 -7.60 0.62
CA VAL A 84 -0.74 -6.57 1.23
C VAL A 84 -1.79 -7.22 2.12
N ARG A 85 -2.44 -8.31 1.68
CA ARG A 85 -3.37 -9.07 2.52
C ARG A 85 -2.71 -9.62 3.77
N ALA A 86 -1.48 -10.14 3.67
CA ALA A 86 -0.75 -10.65 4.82
C ALA A 86 -0.42 -9.53 5.83
N ILE A 87 -0.02 -8.35 5.35
CA ILE A 87 0.23 -7.17 6.21
C ILE A 87 -1.07 -6.74 6.90
N ALA A 88 -2.17 -6.64 6.14
CA ALA A 88 -3.49 -6.30 6.69
C ALA A 88 -3.91 -7.30 7.79
N SER A 89 -3.73 -8.59 7.54
CA SER A 89 -4.02 -9.65 8.53
C SER A 89 -3.13 -9.51 9.76
N GLY A 90 -1.84 -9.21 9.57
CA GLY A 90 -0.90 -8.98 10.66
C GLY A 90 -1.22 -7.75 11.52
N LEU A 91 -1.76 -6.69 10.93
CA LEU A 91 -2.27 -5.53 11.67
C LEU A 91 -3.53 -5.89 12.45
N TYR A 92 -4.46 -6.61 11.81
CA TYR A 92 -5.69 -7.08 12.47
C TYR A 92 -5.39 -8.01 13.65
N ASP A 93 -4.46 -8.96 13.51
CA ASP A 93 -4.01 -9.84 14.59
C ASP A 93 -3.37 -9.08 15.77
N MET A 94 -2.91 -7.85 15.55
CA MET A 94 -2.41 -6.94 16.59
C MET A 94 -3.51 -6.11 17.28
N GLY A 95 -4.78 -6.32 16.91
CA GLY A 95 -5.95 -5.63 17.45
C GLY A 95 -6.27 -4.30 16.77
N GLU A 96 -5.80 -4.10 15.54
CA GLU A 96 -6.09 -2.90 14.76
C GLU A 96 -7.33 -3.08 13.88
N ASP A 97 -8.12 -2.01 13.71
CA ASP A 97 -9.22 -1.98 12.74
C ASP A 97 -8.66 -1.71 11.35
N VAL A 98 -8.81 -2.69 10.44
CA VAL A 98 -8.18 -2.68 9.12
C VAL A 98 -9.19 -2.83 8.00
N LEU A 99 -9.15 -1.87 7.07
CA LEU A 99 -9.75 -1.94 5.76
C LEU A 99 -8.68 -2.29 4.72
N LEU A 100 -9.01 -3.17 3.78
CA LEU A 100 -8.19 -3.46 2.61
C LEU A 100 -8.92 -3.03 1.33
N ALA A 101 -8.39 -2.03 0.66
CA ALA A 101 -8.82 -1.61 -0.67
C ALA A 101 -7.98 -2.31 -1.76
N ARG A 102 -8.64 -2.78 -2.82
CA ARG A 102 -8.00 -3.40 -3.99
C ARG A 102 -8.49 -2.74 -5.25
N THR A 103 -7.58 -2.40 -6.15
CA THR A 103 -7.94 -2.03 -7.53
C THR A 103 -8.46 -3.24 -8.27
N ASP A 104 -9.70 -3.19 -8.76
CA ASP A 104 -10.20 -4.23 -9.64
C ASP A 104 -9.58 -4.06 -11.03
N ALA A 105 -8.72 -5.01 -11.41
CA ALA A 105 -8.09 -5.04 -12.74
C ALA A 105 -9.13 -5.03 -13.88
N ASN A 106 -10.31 -5.63 -13.66
CA ASN A 106 -11.42 -5.61 -14.61
C ASN A 106 -12.12 -4.24 -14.71
N ALA A 107 -12.16 -3.47 -13.62
CA ALA A 107 -12.68 -2.12 -13.61
C ALA A 107 -11.70 -1.12 -14.27
N ALA A 108 -10.39 -1.35 -14.11
CA ALA A 108 -9.34 -0.57 -14.79
C ALA A 108 -9.41 -0.69 -16.33
N LEU A 109 -9.80 -1.85 -16.86
CA LEU A 109 -10.00 -2.06 -18.31
C LEU A 109 -11.27 -1.39 -18.85
N SER A 110 -12.23 -1.07 -17.98
CA SER A 110 -13.51 -0.46 -18.34
C SER A 110 -13.55 1.05 -18.09
N ALA A 111 -12.48 1.61 -17.52
CA ALA A 111 -12.41 3.03 -17.21
C ALA A 111 -12.32 3.85 -18.51
N PRO A 112 -13.17 4.87 -18.71
CA PRO A 112 -12.99 5.80 -19.81
C PRO A 112 -11.63 6.49 -19.61
N ARG A 113 -10.75 6.40 -20.61
CA ARG A 113 -9.53 7.22 -20.71
C ARG A 113 -9.97 8.69 -20.76
N ARG A 114 -10.17 9.30 -19.60
CA ARG A 114 -10.53 10.71 -19.48
C ARG A 114 -9.25 11.53 -19.40
N ASP A 115 -9.19 12.49 -20.32
CA ASP A 115 -8.18 13.52 -20.43
C ASP A 115 -7.80 14.10 -19.07
N MET A 116 -6.48 14.27 -18.92
CA MET A 116 -5.77 15.06 -17.91
C MET A 116 -6.68 15.98 -17.07
N LEU A 117 -7.08 15.48 -15.90
CA LEU A 117 -7.46 16.36 -14.80
C LEU A 117 -6.18 16.98 -14.27
N THR A 118 -6.09 18.30 -14.44
CA THR A 118 -5.03 19.15 -13.94
C THR A 118 -4.74 18.84 -12.48
N ALA A 119 -3.45 18.62 -12.18
CA ALA A 119 -2.94 18.38 -10.84
C ALA A 119 -3.44 19.49 -9.91
N GLN A 120 -4.42 19.16 -9.08
CA GLN A 120 -4.86 20.03 -8.01
C GLN A 120 -3.80 19.94 -6.91
N GLU A 121 -3.11 21.06 -6.66
CA GLU A 121 -2.05 21.16 -5.66
C GLU A 121 -2.53 20.63 -4.29
N PRO A 122 -1.85 19.65 -3.67
CA PRO A 122 -2.15 19.25 -2.31
C PRO A 122 -1.62 20.32 -1.34
N LYS A 123 -2.49 21.26 -0.97
CA LYS A 123 -2.26 22.17 0.15
C LYS A 123 -2.47 21.43 1.48
N ARG A 124 -1.52 20.58 1.86
CA ARG A 124 -1.25 20.24 3.27
C ARG A 124 0.25 20.05 3.45
N THR A 125 0.92 21.16 3.76
CA THR A 125 2.31 21.17 4.19
C THR A 125 2.38 21.10 5.72
N ARG A 126 3.21 20.18 6.19
CA ARG A 126 4.05 20.23 7.41
C ARG A 126 3.39 20.00 8.77
N LEU A 127 3.74 18.84 9.33
CA LEU A 127 4.38 18.70 10.65
C LEU A 127 5.03 19.99 11.15
N SER A 128 4.25 20.86 11.82
CA SER A 128 4.63 21.79 12.90
C SER A 128 3.67 22.98 12.97
N SER A 129 2.63 22.90 13.81
CA SER A 129 2.19 24.06 14.60
C SER A 129 1.41 23.62 15.85
N ARG A 130 2.11 23.60 16.98
CA ARG A 130 1.50 23.81 18.30
C ARG A 130 0.74 25.13 18.27
N ARG A 131 -0.58 25.10 18.45
CA ARG A 131 -1.31 25.94 19.42
C ARG A 131 -2.80 25.59 19.40
N ARG A 132 -3.20 24.96 20.50
CA ARG A 132 -4.57 24.85 20.99
C ARG A 132 -5.19 26.25 21.13
N ALA A 133 -6.36 26.45 20.54
CA ALA A 133 -7.44 27.32 21.03
C ALA A 133 -8.75 26.92 20.32
N GLY A 134 -9.72 26.36 21.05
CA GLY A 134 -11.13 26.29 20.59
C GLY A 134 -11.85 27.63 20.85
N PRO A 135 -13.20 27.71 20.84
CA PRO A 135 -14.22 26.71 20.48
C PRO A 135 -15.27 27.22 19.46
N ALA A 136 -16.13 26.28 19.04
CA ALA A 136 -17.51 26.37 18.51
C ALA A 136 -18.04 27.69 17.91
N LEU A 137 -18.54 27.61 16.67
CA LEU A 137 -19.78 28.24 16.23
C LEU A 137 -20.47 27.33 15.19
N GLU A 138 -21.70 26.94 15.50
CA GLU A 138 -22.71 26.44 14.56
C GLU A 138 -23.12 27.54 13.56
N GLU A 139 -23.92 27.15 12.57
CA GLU A 139 -24.57 27.96 11.54
C GLU A 139 -23.71 28.30 10.31
N ASP A 140 -23.78 27.44 9.28
CA ASP A 140 -24.64 27.76 8.13
C ASP A 140 -24.75 26.56 7.17
N GLY A 141 -25.98 26.32 6.74
CA GLY A 141 -26.36 25.16 5.93
C GLY A 141 -25.66 25.10 4.58
N PHE A 142 -24.85 24.06 4.38
CA PHE A 142 -24.58 23.49 3.08
C PHE A 142 -24.28 21.99 3.26
N ALA A 143 -25.34 21.20 3.42
CA ALA A 143 -25.21 19.76 3.21
C ALA A 143 -24.95 19.55 1.71
N PRO A 144 -23.80 19.00 1.27
CA PRO A 144 -23.63 18.69 -0.13
C PRO A 144 -24.63 17.60 -0.49
N ALA A 145 -25.54 17.96 -1.39
CA ALA A 145 -26.54 17.08 -1.96
C ALA A 145 -25.90 15.76 -2.39
N ALA A 146 -26.44 14.66 -1.87
CA ALA A 146 -26.19 13.32 -2.37
C ALA A 146 -26.57 13.26 -3.85
N LEU A 147 -25.60 13.49 -4.72
CA LEU A 147 -25.69 13.26 -6.15
C LEU A 147 -25.89 11.76 -6.36
N ARG A 148 -27.15 11.35 -6.52
CA ARG A 148 -27.55 10.09 -7.14
C ARG A 148 -27.08 10.11 -8.60
N ALA A 149 -25.82 9.72 -8.82
CA ALA A 149 -25.32 9.30 -10.12
C ALA A 149 -25.47 7.77 -10.21
N GLY A 150 -25.94 7.28 -11.35
CA GLY A 150 -26.19 5.86 -11.59
C GLY A 150 -24.97 4.99 -11.29
N ALA A 151 -25.23 3.76 -10.83
CA ALA A 151 -24.28 2.75 -10.39
C ALA A 151 -23.18 2.44 -11.41
N ALA A 152 -22.17 3.31 -11.48
CA ALA A 152 -20.87 3.00 -12.04
C ALA A 152 -20.12 2.22 -10.95
N ALA A 153 -19.77 0.97 -11.23
CA ALA A 153 -18.96 0.18 -10.33
C ALA A 153 -17.69 0.97 -9.95
N SER A 154 -17.54 1.27 -8.67
CA SER A 154 -16.32 1.85 -8.12
C SER A 154 -15.12 1.00 -8.56
N PRO A 155 -13.99 1.59 -9.01
CA PRO A 155 -12.85 0.81 -9.48
C PRO A 155 -12.10 0.08 -8.37
N PHE A 156 -12.59 0.18 -7.13
CA PHE A 156 -12.02 -0.41 -5.95
C PHE A 156 -13.04 -1.28 -5.22
N THR A 157 -12.56 -2.41 -4.71
CA THR A 157 -13.26 -3.20 -3.70
C THR A 157 -12.65 -2.92 -2.34
N VAL A 158 -13.47 -2.66 -1.33
CA VAL A 158 -13.03 -2.45 0.05
C VAL A 158 -13.58 -3.57 0.93
N GLU A 159 -12.70 -4.27 1.62
CA GLU A 159 -13.06 -5.31 2.58
C GLU A 159 -12.59 -4.94 3.99
N ARG A 160 -13.43 -5.18 5.00
CA ARG A 160 -13.05 -5.10 6.40
C ARG A 160 -12.60 -6.47 6.89
N LEU A 161 -11.49 -6.53 7.64
CA LEU A 161 -10.89 -7.80 8.07
C LEU A 161 -11.56 -8.43 9.30
N ASP A 162 -12.52 -7.74 9.93
CA ASP A 162 -13.27 -8.21 11.10
C ASP A 162 -14.33 -9.30 10.80
N GLY A 163 -14.44 -9.70 9.53
CA GLY A 163 -15.40 -10.73 9.09
C GLY A 163 -16.83 -10.22 8.90
N HIS A 164 -17.10 -8.93 9.11
CA HIS A 164 -18.40 -8.32 8.85
C HIS A 164 -18.40 -7.53 7.54
N ALA A 165 -18.99 -8.17 6.51
CA ALA A 165 -19.50 -7.62 5.25
C ALA A 165 -18.52 -6.85 4.32
N HIS A 166 -18.59 -7.23 3.04
CA HIS A 166 -18.03 -6.49 1.92
C HIS A 166 -18.82 -5.17 1.75
N VAL A 167 -18.18 -4.02 1.92
CA VAL A 167 -18.85 -2.73 1.70
C VAL A 167 -18.64 -2.35 0.22
N PRO A 168 -19.70 -2.29 -0.61
CA PRO A 168 -19.54 -1.81 -1.97
C PRO A 168 -19.02 -0.37 -1.94
N GLY A 169 -17.90 -0.14 -2.62
CA GLY A 169 -17.03 1.05 -2.51
C GLY A 169 -17.59 2.34 -3.13
N ASP A 170 -18.86 2.66 -2.88
CA ASP A 170 -19.43 3.96 -3.24
C ASP A 170 -18.93 5.01 -2.24
N ASN A 171 -17.89 5.75 -2.64
CA ASN A 171 -17.37 6.99 -2.01
C ASN A 171 -16.55 6.93 -0.70
N GLN A 172 -16.07 5.78 -0.23
CA GLN A 172 -15.22 5.73 0.97
C GLN A 172 -13.83 5.14 0.68
N ILE A 173 -12.99 5.89 -0.04
CA ILE A 173 -11.53 5.76 0.14
C ILE A 173 -11.19 6.70 1.30
N GLY A 174 -11.41 6.20 2.51
CA GLY A 174 -11.12 6.91 3.75
C GLY A 174 -11.41 5.99 4.91
N ALA A 175 -10.40 5.76 5.74
CA ALA A 175 -10.58 5.06 7.00
C ALA A 175 -11.52 5.86 7.93
N GLY A 176 -12.38 5.15 8.65
CA GLY A 176 -13.17 5.71 9.76
C GLY A 176 -12.28 6.26 10.87
N GLU A 177 -12.86 6.99 11.82
CA GLU A 177 -12.15 7.49 13.00
C GLU A 177 -11.47 6.29 13.69
N ASP A 178 -10.12 6.23 13.65
CA ASP A 178 -9.24 5.18 14.19
C ASP A 178 -8.86 3.97 13.30
N GLU A 179 -9.26 3.92 12.04
CA GLU A 179 -8.97 2.77 11.15
C GLU A 179 -7.65 2.91 10.34
N PHE A 180 -7.06 1.76 10.00
CA PHE A 180 -6.03 1.64 8.96
C PHE A 180 -6.68 1.27 7.63
N LEU A 181 -6.46 2.06 6.59
CA LEU A 181 -6.81 1.69 5.22
C LEU A 181 -5.55 1.29 4.46
N LEU A 182 -5.40 -0.01 4.19
CA LEU A 182 -4.35 -0.51 3.30
C LEU A 182 -4.87 -0.55 1.86
N ILE A 183 -4.14 0.07 0.95
CA ILE A 183 -4.50 0.15 -0.46
C ILE A 183 -3.49 -0.68 -1.25
N ASP A 184 -3.97 -1.74 -1.90
CA ASP A 184 -3.21 -2.45 -2.93
C ASP A 184 -3.17 -1.60 -4.20
N GLY A 185 -2.03 -0.92 -4.39
CA GLY A 185 -1.79 0.00 -5.49
C GLY A 185 -1.24 -0.66 -6.75
N GLY A 186 -1.06 -1.98 -6.78
CA GLY A 186 -0.53 -2.67 -7.95
C GLY A 186 0.88 -2.19 -8.35
N SER A 187 1.21 -2.36 -9.63
CA SER A 187 2.46 -1.81 -10.18
C SER A 187 2.37 -0.30 -10.37
N ALA A 188 3.40 0.41 -9.89
CA ALA A 188 3.48 1.87 -10.02
C ALA A 188 3.50 2.34 -11.49
N LEU A 189 3.94 1.48 -12.41
CA LEU A 189 4.07 1.82 -13.83
C LEU A 189 2.83 1.45 -14.65
N SER A 190 1.94 0.60 -14.14
CA SER A 190 0.74 0.16 -14.88
C SER A 190 -0.59 0.54 -14.24
N ASN A 191 -0.62 1.00 -12.98
CA ASN A 191 -1.86 1.41 -12.33
C ASN A 191 -2.32 2.82 -12.79
N PRO A 192 -3.44 2.95 -13.53
CA PRO A 192 -3.93 4.25 -14.00
C PRO A 192 -4.46 5.16 -12.88
N TYR A 193 -4.80 4.60 -11.73
CA TYR A 193 -5.36 5.33 -10.59
C TYR A 193 -4.30 5.85 -9.62
N LEU A 194 -3.03 5.50 -9.85
CA LEU A 194 -1.93 5.81 -8.93
C LEU A 194 -1.85 7.30 -8.55
N PRO A 195 -2.00 8.29 -9.46
CA PRO A 195 -1.96 9.70 -9.06
C PRO A 195 -3.04 10.09 -8.05
N VAL A 196 -4.25 9.53 -8.20
CA VAL A 196 -5.37 9.78 -7.27
C VAL A 196 -5.07 9.14 -5.91
N LEU A 197 -4.59 7.89 -5.93
CA LEU A 197 -4.22 7.16 -4.71
C LEU A 197 -3.11 7.88 -3.94
N LEU A 198 -2.06 8.34 -4.64
CA LEU A 198 -0.98 9.12 -4.03
C LEU A 198 -1.47 10.43 -3.39
N GLY A 199 -2.44 11.09 -4.03
CA GLY A 199 -3.07 12.29 -3.46
C GLY A 199 -3.78 12.05 -2.12
N GLN A 200 -4.35 10.85 -1.95
CA GLN A 200 -5.17 10.46 -0.79
C GLN A 200 -4.41 9.66 0.28
N SER A 201 -3.17 9.27 0.01
CA SER A 201 -2.38 8.42 0.92
C SER A 201 -1.51 9.25 1.87
N ASP A 202 -1.48 8.82 3.12
CA ASP A 202 -0.65 9.41 4.18
C ASP A 202 0.75 8.77 4.20
N ALA A 203 0.83 7.48 3.83
CA ALA A 203 2.09 6.75 3.67
C ALA A 203 2.16 5.93 2.40
N ILE A 204 3.40 5.71 1.95
CA ILE A 204 3.74 4.87 0.81
C ILE A 204 4.75 3.81 1.24
N LEU A 205 4.40 2.54 1.00
CA LEU A 205 5.27 1.39 1.16
C LEU A 205 5.69 0.89 -0.23
N LEU A 206 6.99 0.96 -0.53
CA LEU A 206 7.52 0.55 -1.83
C LEU A 206 7.98 -0.92 -1.79
N VAL A 207 7.39 -1.75 -2.62
CA VAL A 207 7.75 -3.17 -2.77
C VAL A 207 8.64 -3.35 -4.00
N THR A 208 9.81 -3.96 -3.83
CA THR A 208 10.79 -4.17 -4.91
C THR A 208 11.21 -5.63 -4.99
N HIS A 209 11.14 -6.24 -6.17
CA HIS A 209 11.63 -7.58 -6.40
C HIS A 209 13.14 -7.57 -6.71
N LEU A 210 13.95 -7.98 -5.75
CA LEU A 210 15.40 -8.00 -5.91
C LEU A 210 15.83 -9.03 -6.96
N GLY A 211 16.52 -8.54 -7.98
CA GLY A 211 17.00 -9.36 -9.09
C GLY A 211 16.02 -9.47 -10.26
N GLN A 212 14.76 -9.07 -10.08
CA GLN A 212 13.75 -9.04 -11.14
C GLN A 212 13.40 -7.60 -11.55
N THR A 213 13.19 -6.69 -10.60
CA THR A 213 12.93 -5.28 -10.91
C THR A 213 14.16 -4.68 -11.59
N SER A 214 13.97 -4.20 -12.82
CA SER A 214 15.04 -3.55 -13.56
C SER A 214 15.41 -2.22 -12.91
N ARG A 215 16.67 -1.80 -13.06
CA ARG A 215 17.13 -0.51 -12.54
C ARG A 215 16.33 0.66 -13.13
N GLN A 216 15.96 0.54 -14.41
CA GLN A 216 15.19 1.54 -15.12
C GLN A 216 13.76 1.67 -14.58
N ASP A 217 13.11 0.55 -14.25
CA ASP A 217 11.74 0.57 -13.71
C ASP A 217 11.70 1.16 -12.30
N LEU A 218 12.72 0.86 -11.49
CA LEU A 218 12.90 1.51 -10.18
C LEU A 218 13.10 3.02 -10.36
N ASP A 219 13.99 3.47 -11.25
CA ASP A 219 14.24 4.90 -11.48
C ASP A 219 12.99 5.63 -12.00
N ARG A 220 12.20 5.00 -12.88
CA ARG A 220 10.91 5.54 -13.35
C ARG A 220 9.90 5.65 -12.21
N THR A 221 9.80 4.61 -11.39
CA THR A 221 8.91 4.60 -10.21
C THR A 221 9.28 5.72 -9.24
N LEU A 222 10.57 5.89 -8.93
CA LEU A 222 11.02 6.96 -8.03
C LEU A 222 10.82 8.35 -8.62
N THR A 223 10.97 8.51 -9.93
CA THR A 223 10.63 9.77 -10.62
C THR A 223 9.14 10.09 -10.47
N LEU A 224 8.27 9.09 -10.58
CA LEU A 224 6.83 9.25 -10.41
C LEU A 224 6.47 9.60 -8.95
N LEU A 225 7.10 8.94 -7.99
CA LEU A 225 6.85 9.14 -6.55
C LEU A 225 7.51 10.39 -5.97
N GLN A 226 8.40 11.06 -6.71
CA GLN A 226 9.17 12.21 -6.24
C GLN A 226 8.34 13.31 -5.54
N PRO A 227 7.12 13.67 -5.99
CA PRO A 227 6.29 14.67 -5.30
C PRO A 227 5.79 14.24 -3.91
N TRP A 228 5.81 12.94 -3.61
CA TRP A 228 5.33 12.33 -2.36
C TRP A 228 6.44 11.59 -1.60
N GLN A 229 7.71 11.87 -1.90
CA GLN A 229 8.84 11.18 -1.30
C GLN A 229 8.86 11.28 0.24
N ASP A 230 8.36 12.39 0.79
CA ASP A 230 8.22 12.61 2.23
C ASP A 230 7.21 11.67 2.90
N ARG A 231 6.30 11.07 2.13
CA ARG A 231 5.33 10.07 2.59
C ARG A 231 5.84 8.64 2.45
N MET A 232 7.01 8.42 1.85
CA MET A 232 7.60 7.09 1.75
C MET A 232 8.13 6.64 3.12
N ILE A 233 7.47 5.67 3.73
CA ILE A 233 7.81 5.19 5.08
C ILE A 233 8.90 4.10 5.05
N GLY A 234 9.04 3.39 3.93
CA GLY A 234 10.08 2.39 3.78
C GLY A 234 9.91 1.46 2.60
N ASN A 235 10.89 0.57 2.47
CA ASN A 235 10.98 -0.44 1.43
C ASN A 235 10.66 -1.83 1.97
N VAL A 236 10.09 -2.66 1.11
CA VAL A 236 9.97 -4.10 1.28
C VAL A 236 10.63 -4.80 0.10
N ALA A 237 11.64 -5.61 0.39
CA ALA A 237 12.38 -6.36 -0.62
C ALA A 237 11.83 -7.78 -0.77
N LEU A 238 11.52 -8.18 -2.01
CA LEU A 238 11.16 -9.55 -2.36
C LEU A 238 12.37 -10.22 -3.04
N ALA A 239 13.06 -11.08 -2.33
CA ALA A 239 14.23 -11.80 -2.83
C ALA A 239 13.80 -13.09 -3.55
N ALA A 240 14.35 -13.31 -4.75
CA ALA A 240 14.27 -14.60 -5.43
C ALA A 240 15.02 -15.69 -4.67
#